data_AF-A0A1F7I368-F1
#
_entry.id   AF-A0A1F7I368-F1
#
_cell.length_a   1.000
_cell.length_b   1.000
_cell.length_c   1.000
_cell.angle_alpha   90.00
_cell.angle_beta   90.00
_cell.angle_gamma   90.00
#
_symmetry.space_group_name_H-M   'P 1'
#
loop_
_entity.id
_entity.type
_entity.pdbx_description
1 polymer ?
#
loop_
_entity_poly.entity_id
_entity_poly.type
_entity_poly.pdbx_seq_one_letter_code
_entity_poly.pdbx_strand_id
1 'polypeptide(L)'
;MNLFHNKLQSRWNNFTIFEQMANIGAEVGRTIRWRQKGNREMSKNAFYRALELMDFTIDDPKNKISLKEILRVREALVDFIMGENIYKSTNEAWEKYFLYFNLAARRLVI
;
A
#
# COMPACT_ATOMS: atom_id res chain seq x y z
N MET A 1 11.15 -2.30 -12.65
CA MET A 1 9.89 -1.63 -12.22
C MET A 1 10.07 -0.15 -12.52
N ASN A 2 9.12 0.50 -13.19
CA ASN A 2 9.21 1.95 -13.38
C ASN A 2 9.06 2.62 -12.02
N LEU A 3 9.97 3.54 -11.68
CA LEU A 3 9.81 4.41 -10.53
C LEU A 3 8.72 5.43 -10.86
N PHE A 4 7.62 5.43 -10.11
CA PHE A 4 6.54 6.38 -10.27
C PHE A 4 6.79 7.63 -9.42
N HIS A 5 7.52 7.50 -8.30
CA HIS A 5 7.75 8.59 -7.36
C HIS A 5 9.24 8.95 -7.17
N ASN A 6 9.86 9.43 -8.25
CA ASN A 6 11.31 9.76 -8.31
C ASN A 6 11.82 10.76 -7.25
N LYS A 7 10.94 11.60 -6.68
CA LYS A 7 11.30 12.60 -5.65
C LYS A 7 10.76 12.28 -4.26
N LEU A 8 9.93 11.24 -4.13
CA LEU A 8 9.29 10.91 -2.86
C LEU A 8 10.19 10.04 -2.00
N GLN A 9 11.01 9.18 -2.63
CA GLN A 9 11.90 8.25 -1.93
C GLN A 9 12.78 8.95 -0.88
N SER A 10 13.34 10.12 -1.21
CA SER A 10 14.23 10.88 -0.32
C SER A 10 13.54 11.47 0.92
N ARG A 11 12.22 11.66 0.89
CA ARG A 11 11.44 12.21 2.00
C ARG A 11 10.45 11.22 2.62
N TRP A 12 10.34 10.01 2.07
CA TRP A 12 9.38 9.00 2.53
C TRP A 12 9.61 8.61 3.99
N ASN A 13 10.88 8.61 4.42
CA ASN A 13 11.27 8.28 5.78
C ASN A 13 10.89 9.38 6.80
N ASN A 14 10.42 10.54 6.37
CA ASN A 14 9.90 11.56 7.28
C ASN A 14 8.47 11.27 7.74
N PHE A 15 7.70 10.46 6.99
CA PHE A 15 6.36 10.04 7.38
C PHE A 15 6.44 9.00 8.50
N THR A 16 5.55 9.08 9.48
CA THR A 16 5.34 7.99 10.44
C THR A 16 4.89 6.70 9.72
N ILE A 17 5.06 5.53 10.34
CA ILE A 17 4.57 4.28 9.76
C ILE A 17 3.05 4.34 9.47
N PHE A 18 2.28 5.07 10.27
CA PHE A 18 0.85 5.25 10.05
C PHE A 18 0.56 6.05 8.78
N GLU A 19 1.29 7.13 8.53
CA GLU A 19 1.17 7.91 7.29
C GLU A 19 1.66 7.13 6.07
N GLN A 20 2.76 6.38 6.20
CA GLN A 20 3.27 5.50 5.13
C GLN A 20 2.20 4.47 4.74
N MET A 21 1.63 3.77 5.72
CA MET A 21 0.58 2.77 5.51
C MET A 21 -0.74 3.40 5.00
N ALA A 22 -1.10 4.60 5.46
CA ALA A 22 -2.27 5.31 4.95
C ALA A 22 -2.13 5.67 3.46
N ASN A 23 -0.95 6.15 3.06
CA ASN A 23 -0.64 6.48 1.66
C ASN A 23 -0.60 5.23 0.76
N ILE A 24 -0.01 4.12 1.24
CA ILE A 24 -0.09 2.82 0.57
C ILE A 24 -1.55 2.42 0.36
N GLY A 25 -2.37 2.54 1.41
CA GLY A 25 -3.80 2.23 1.37
C GLY A 25 -4.56 3.05 0.32
N ALA A 26 -4.18 4.30 0.07
CA ALA A 26 -4.78 5.12 -0.97
C ALA A 26 -4.53 4.54 -2.38
N GLU A 27 -3.33 4.02 -2.66
CA GLU A 27 -3.00 3.35 -3.93
C GLU A 27 -3.68 1.98 -4.05
N VAL A 28 -3.80 1.22 -2.96
CA VAL A 28 -4.59 -0.03 -2.93
C VAL A 28 -6.06 0.25 -3.24
N GLY A 29 -6.65 1.29 -2.62
CA GLY A 29 -8.01 1.71 -2.92
C GLY A 29 -8.18 2.23 -4.36
N ARG A 30 -7.17 2.89 -4.95
CA ARG A 30 -7.19 3.25 -6.39
C ARG A 30 -7.13 2.01 -7.28
N THR A 31 -6.30 1.02 -6.92
CA THR A 31 -6.18 -0.26 -7.64
C THR A 31 -7.53 -0.95 -7.75
N ILE A 32 -8.21 -1.12 -6.62
CA ILE A 32 -9.53 -1.77 -6.52
C ILE A 32 -10.59 -1.00 -7.32
N ARG A 33 -10.68 0.32 -7.12
CA ARG A 33 -11.67 1.16 -7.81
C ARG A 33 -11.52 1.12 -9.34
N TRP A 34 -10.30 1.18 -9.86
CA TRP A 34 -10.08 1.07 -11.31
C TRP A 34 -10.37 -0.33 -11.85
N ARG A 35 -10.06 -1.37 -11.07
CA ARG A 35 -10.40 -2.77 -11.41
C ARG A 35 -11.91 -2.96 -11.54
N GLN A 36 -12.69 -2.45 -10.57
CA GLN A 36 -14.16 -2.50 -10.57
C GLN A 36 -14.76 -1.76 -11.77
N LYS A 37 -14.11 -0.68 -12.23
CA LYS A 37 -14.50 0.07 -13.44
C LYS A 37 -14.05 -0.60 -14.76
N GLY A 38 -13.42 -1.78 -14.71
CA GLY A 38 -12.88 -2.47 -15.87
C GLY A 38 -11.64 -1.82 -16.50
N ASN A 39 -11.09 -0.75 -15.90
CA ASN A 39 -9.89 -0.07 -16.42
C ASN A 39 -8.63 -0.75 -15.89
N ARG A 40 -8.18 -1.78 -16.62
CA ARG A 40 -7.04 -2.63 -16.24
C ARG A 40 -5.73 -1.85 -16.16
N GLU A 41 -5.49 -0.91 -17.07
CA GLU A 41 -4.24 -0.13 -17.11
C GLU A 41 -4.10 0.77 -15.88
N MET A 42 -5.15 1.54 -15.57
CA MET A 42 -5.13 2.43 -14.40
C MET A 42 -5.06 1.65 -13.08
N SER A 43 -5.71 0.48 -13.03
CA SER A 43 -5.61 -0.44 -11.89
C SER A 43 -4.18 -0.94 -11.71
N LYS A 44 -3.54 -1.41 -12.79
CA LYS A 44 -2.16 -1.90 -12.79
C LYS A 44 -1.15 -0.81 -12.39
N ASN A 45 -1.32 0.41 -12.88
CA ASN A 45 -0.47 1.54 -12.52
C ASN A 45 -0.59 1.90 -11.04
N ALA A 46 -1.81 1.92 -10.48
CA ALA A 46 -2.01 2.13 -9.04
C ALA A 46 -1.42 1.00 -8.20
N PHE A 47 -1.54 -0.25 -8.66
CA PHE A 47 -0.96 -1.41 -7.98
C PHE A 47 0.57 -1.30 -7.90
N TYR A 48 1.23 -0.92 -9.00
CA TYR A 48 2.68 -0.73 -8.99
C TYR A 48 3.12 0.44 -8.10
N ARG A 49 2.35 1.52 -8.04
CA ARG A 49 2.59 2.58 -7.05
C ARG A 49 2.47 2.06 -5.62
N ALA A 50 1.47 1.23 -5.31
CA ALA A 50 1.33 0.63 -3.98
C ALA A 50 2.55 -0.22 -3.62
N LEU A 51 3.04 -1.07 -4.54
CA LEU A 51 4.24 -1.87 -4.33
C LEU A 51 5.49 -1.02 -4.13
N GLU A 52 5.67 0.06 -4.92
CA GLU A 52 6.78 0.98 -4.76
C GLU A 52 6.80 1.63 -3.36
N LEU A 53 5.64 2.09 -2.89
CA LEU A 53 5.51 2.67 -1.55
C LEU A 53 5.74 1.63 -0.43
N MET A 54 5.32 0.38 -0.64
CA MET A 54 5.65 -0.72 0.27
C MET A 54 7.15 -0.99 0.31
N ASP A 55 7.82 -1.00 -0.84
CA ASP A 55 9.27 -1.22 -0.94
C ASP A 55 10.02 -0.08 -0.22
N PHE A 56 9.63 1.19 -0.40
CA PHE A 56 10.18 2.30 0.40
C PHE A 56 9.92 2.17 1.90
N THR A 57 8.79 1.59 2.29
CA THR A 57 8.42 1.39 3.70
C THR A 57 9.19 0.22 4.33
N ILE A 58 9.50 -0.81 3.52
CA ILE A 58 10.34 -1.96 3.87
C ILE A 58 11.79 -1.53 4.08
N ASP A 59 12.30 -0.66 3.20
CA ASP A 59 13.68 -0.17 3.23
C ASP A 59 13.93 0.85 4.36
N ASP A 60 12.87 1.38 4.98
CA ASP A 60 12.97 2.33 6.07
C ASP A 60 13.40 1.65 7.39
N PRO A 61 14.61 1.94 7.93
CA PRO A 61 15.13 1.25 9.11
C PRO A 61 14.25 1.37 10.35
N LYS A 62 13.44 2.44 10.46
CA LYS A 62 12.56 2.63 11.62
C LYS A 62 11.41 1.61 11.67
N ASN A 63 11.09 0.98 10.54
CA ASN A 63 10.00 0.01 10.42
C ASN A 63 10.44 -1.44 10.65
N LYS A 64 11.70 -1.67 11.02
CA LYS A 64 12.28 -3.03 11.18
C LYS A 64 11.48 -3.94 12.11
N ILE A 65 10.86 -3.38 13.15
CA ILE A 65 10.01 -4.14 14.10
C ILE A 65 8.73 -4.66 13.42
N SER A 66 8.19 -3.93 12.46
CA SER A 66 6.96 -4.25 11.72
C SER A 66 7.23 -4.91 10.36
N LEU A 67 8.50 -5.18 10.02
CA LEU A 67 8.90 -5.62 8.69
C LEU A 67 8.18 -6.90 8.23
N LYS A 68 8.01 -7.86 9.14
CA LYS A 68 7.31 -9.12 8.85
C LYS A 68 5.86 -8.87 8.41
N GLU A 69 5.17 -7.96 9.08
CA GLU A 69 3.79 -7.60 8.76
C GLU A 69 3.72 -6.87 7.42
N ILE A 70 4.61 -5.90 7.17
CA ILE A 70 4.65 -5.16 5.89
C ILE A 70 4.90 -6.12 4.72
N LEU A 71 5.83 -7.07 4.86
CA LEU A 71 6.07 -8.09 3.85
C LEU A 71 4.86 -9.01 3.62
N ARG A 72 4.13 -9.37 4.67
CA ARG A 72 2.90 -10.16 4.56
C ARG A 72 1.79 -9.40 3.82
N VAL A 73 1.63 -8.10 4.11
CA VAL A 73 0.70 -7.23 3.39
C VAL A 73 1.06 -7.18 1.90
N ARG A 74 2.34 -7.04 1.57
CA ARG A 74 2.82 -7.04 0.18
C ARG A 74 2.52 -8.36 -0.52
N GLU A 75 2.84 -9.49 0.12
CA GLU A 75 2.55 -10.84 -0.39
C GLU A 75 1.05 -11.04 -0.66
N ALA A 76 0.20 -10.76 0.32
CA ALA A 76 -1.25 -10.90 0.20
C ALA A 76 -1.84 -9.98 -0.87
N LEU A 77 -1.31 -8.76 -1.04
CA LEU A 77 -1.77 -7.83 -2.07
C LEU A 77 -1.41 -8.35 -3.48
N VAL A 78 -0.20 -8.87 -3.67
CA VAL A 78 0.22 -9.46 -4.95
C VAL A 78 -0.65 -10.65 -5.29
N ASP A 79 -0.89 -11.55 -4.33
CA ASP A 79 -1.80 -12.70 -4.51
C ASP A 79 -3.23 -12.24 -4.87
N PHE A 80 -3.77 -11.24 -4.20
CA PHE A 80 -5.13 -10.73 -4.45
C PHE A 80 -5.31 -10.07 -5.83
N ILE A 81 -4.30 -9.34 -6.31
CA ILE A 81 -4.40 -8.57 -7.56
C ILE A 81 -3.97 -9.38 -8.78
N MET A 82 -2.89 -10.15 -8.65
CA MET A 82 -2.23 -10.83 -9.78
C MET A 82 -2.18 -12.35 -9.64
N GLY A 83 -2.42 -12.89 -8.44
CA GLY A 83 -2.41 -14.33 -8.16
C GLY A 83 -3.79 -14.96 -8.20
N GLU A 84 -3.88 -16.14 -7.57
CA GLU A 84 -5.10 -16.94 -7.49
C GLU A 84 -6.00 -16.54 -6.31
N ASN A 85 -5.59 -15.52 -5.55
CA ASN A 85 -6.23 -15.11 -4.30
C ASN A 85 -6.31 -16.27 -3.29
N ILE A 86 -5.19 -16.99 -3.10
CA ILE A 86 -5.09 -18.14 -2.19
C ILE A 86 -5.43 -17.76 -0.74
N TYR A 87 -5.17 -16.50 -0.35
CA TYR A 87 -5.50 -15.96 0.97
C TYR A 87 -6.96 -15.50 1.09
N LYS A 88 -7.76 -15.62 0.03
CA LYS A 88 -9.20 -15.30 0.00
C LYS A 88 -9.50 -13.87 0.46
N SER A 89 -8.65 -12.92 0.07
CA SER A 89 -8.86 -11.51 0.34
C SER A 89 -10.07 -10.97 -0.42
N THR A 90 -10.70 -9.92 0.11
CA THR A 90 -11.82 -9.21 -0.53
C THR A 90 -11.52 -7.71 -0.60
N ASN A 91 -12.26 -6.98 -1.44
CA ASN A 91 -12.13 -5.53 -1.54
C ASN A 91 -12.36 -4.85 -0.18
N GLU A 92 -13.38 -5.30 0.55
CA GLU A 92 -13.81 -4.75 1.84
C GLU A 92 -12.76 -5.01 2.93
N ALA A 93 -12.08 -6.17 2.87
CA ALA A 93 -10.98 -6.48 3.78
C ALA A 93 -9.81 -5.50 3.62
N TRP A 94 -9.44 -5.18 2.37
CA TRP A 94 -8.39 -4.22 2.06
C TRP A 94 -8.75 -2.80 2.48
N GLU A 95 -9.98 -2.36 2.18
CA GLU A 95 -10.48 -1.06 2.60
C GLU A 95 -10.48 -0.92 4.11
N LYS A 96 -11.01 -1.93 4.82
CA LYS A 96 -11.05 -1.95 6.28
C LYS A 96 -9.65 -1.93 6.91
N TYR A 97 -8.72 -2.74 6.38
CA TYR A 97 -7.34 -2.80 6.89
C TYR A 97 -6.66 -1.42 6.83
N PHE A 98 -6.72 -0.76 5.66
CA PHE A 98 -6.06 0.53 5.47
C PHE A 98 -6.83 1.73 6.07
N LEU A 99 -8.12 1.60 6.34
CA LEU A 99 -8.90 2.62 7.02
C LEU A 99 -8.35 2.95 8.42
N TYR A 100 -7.93 1.94 9.18
CA TYR A 100 -7.37 2.17 10.51
C TYR A 100 -6.08 2.99 10.49
N PHE A 101 -5.22 2.79 9.49
CA PHE A 101 -4.02 3.61 9.30
C PHE A 101 -4.36 5.05 8.91
N ASN A 102 -5.39 5.25 8.07
CA ASN A 102 -5.87 6.60 7.74
C ASN A 102 -6.39 7.34 8.97
N LEU A 103 -7.12 6.65 9.86
CA LEU A 103 -7.60 7.22 11.11
C LEU A 103 -6.44 7.55 12.07
N ALA A 104 -5.48 6.65 12.20
CA ALA A 104 -4.30 6.85 13.05
C ALA A 104 -3.42 8.01 12.55
N ALA A 105 -3.14 8.08 11.25
CA ALA A 105 -2.35 9.15 10.65
C ALA A 105 -2.97 10.53 10.90
N ARG A 106 -4.30 10.65 10.84
CA ARG A 106 -5.00 11.92 11.13
C ARG A 106 -4.98 12.32 12.61
N ARG A 107 -4.91 11.35 13.53
CA ARG A 107 -4.81 11.62 14.98
C ARG A 107 -3.42 12.04 15.41
N LEU A 108 -2.39 11.74 14.63
CA LEU A 108 -0.98 12.05 14.93
C LEU A 108 -0.55 13.43 14.43
N VAL A 109 -1.39 14.11 13.65
CA VAL A 109 -1.23 15.53 13.34
C VAL A 109 -1.75 16.33 14.53
N ILE A 110 -0.92 16.47 15.57
CA ILE A 110 -1.11 17.39 16.70
C ILE A 110 0.11 18.30 16.77
#